data_AF-A0A7J7N2T4-F1
#
_entry.id   AF-A0A7J7N2T4-F1
#
_cell.length_a   1.000
_cell.length_b   1.000
_cell.length_c   1.000
_cell.angle_alpha   90.00
_cell.angle_beta   90.00
_cell.angle_gamma   90.00
#
_symmetry.space_group_name_H-M   'P 1'
#
loop_
_entity.id
_entity.type
_entity.pdbx_description
1 polymer ?
#
loop_
_entity_poly.entity_id
_entity_poly.type
_entity_poly.pdbx_seq_one_letter_code
_entity_poly.pdbx_strand_id
1 'polypeptide(L)'
;MILLDSIRRGRQIFQNDVSYASQLKPASEAVLLMIYSPSKYVASQARQILSEVLMQNVETMEEIFDTLRTSTTARDKFDVVDLQTVINLIGLACLLGLPKYQSYFINRWDVTKTLTTLIGWCSDDDVRVEKPGIDLDLNSRSGYTCCWLDTKDWEGRDILLFFNLWVMAELIRLFKNHGSLELGGFDAQNLVLKLREICGSNYSPGARCYAAYIMSYFGFYGFPSRLGDRIRKALYGKDYADVQLKLSSGEIVEVHSVILTVRCPSMFPSNEKICYGSAGGQDTDQLCTKFKREVRVSSRVNCQTLMKLLEFGYTGFVEVDGDLVKQLKIIAKGCNFHSLSHMLGKKHPKWGSTIPSCDFTLALGPAGHNFS
;
A
#
# COMPACT_ATOMS: atom_id res chain seq x y z
N MET A 1 -26.29 3.35 15.40
CA MET A 1 -27.57 3.00 14.76
C MET A 1 -27.41 2.67 13.29
N ILE A 2 -26.86 3.56 12.45
CA ILE A 2 -26.75 3.35 10.99
C ILE A 2 -25.99 2.07 10.59
N LEU A 3 -24.81 1.78 11.15
CA LEU A 3 -24.09 0.51 10.88
C LEU A 3 -24.88 -0.72 11.35
N LEU A 4 -25.58 -0.62 12.48
CA LEU A 4 -26.46 -1.68 12.98
C LEU A 4 -27.70 -1.85 12.11
N ASP A 5 -28.28 -0.78 11.60
CA ASP A 5 -29.41 -0.80 10.68
C ASP A 5 -28.99 -1.36 9.32
N SER A 6 -27.75 -1.12 8.86
CA SER A 6 -27.18 -1.82 7.70
C SER A 6 -27.18 -3.32 7.91
N ILE A 7 -26.65 -3.77 9.05
CA ILE A 7 -26.45 -5.20 9.29
C ILE A 7 -27.80 -5.90 9.53
N ARG A 8 -28.72 -5.24 10.25
CA ARG A 8 -30.08 -5.76 10.49
C ARG A 8 -30.96 -5.77 9.23
N ARG A 9 -30.85 -4.78 8.33
CA ARG A 9 -31.71 -4.67 7.13
C ARG A 9 -31.13 -5.28 5.87
N GLY A 10 -29.86 -5.73 5.87
CA GLY A 10 -29.39 -6.72 4.90
C GLY A 10 -30.32 -7.95 4.82
N ARG A 11 -31.06 -8.24 5.90
CA ARG A 11 -32.13 -9.26 5.95
C ARG A 11 -33.36 -8.96 5.08
N GLN A 12 -33.59 -7.72 4.65
CA GLN A 12 -34.81 -7.27 3.94
C GLN A 12 -34.56 -6.78 2.51
N ILE A 13 -33.31 -6.55 2.11
CA ILE A 13 -33.00 -6.02 0.78
C ILE A 13 -32.77 -7.17 -0.19
N PHE A 14 -33.88 -7.74 -0.65
CA PHE A 14 -33.99 -8.25 -2.03
C PHE A 14 -34.74 -7.25 -2.93
N GLN A 15 -35.07 -6.05 -2.45
CA GLN A 15 -35.86 -5.07 -3.21
C GLN A 15 -35.39 -3.62 -3.01
N ASN A 16 -34.74 -3.10 -4.05
CA ASN A 16 -34.99 -1.80 -4.69
C ASN A 16 -34.75 -0.45 -4.01
N ASP A 17 -34.17 -0.33 -2.81
CA ASP A 17 -33.91 1.01 -2.23
C ASP A 17 -32.47 1.52 -2.42
N VAL A 18 -32.12 1.84 -3.67
CA VAL A 18 -30.84 2.48 -4.08
C VAL A 18 -30.56 3.76 -3.27
N SER A 19 -31.62 4.46 -2.83
CA SER A 19 -31.53 5.70 -2.05
C SER A 19 -31.03 5.48 -0.61
N TYR A 20 -31.20 4.29 -0.04
CA TYR A 20 -30.80 4.02 1.35
C TYR A 20 -29.35 3.54 1.43
N ALA A 21 -28.95 2.64 0.53
CA ALA A 21 -27.57 2.17 0.43
C ALA A 21 -26.58 3.29 0.09
N SER A 22 -27.01 4.30 -0.70
CA SER A 22 -26.22 5.50 -1.02
C SER A 22 -25.91 6.39 0.19
N GLN A 23 -26.76 6.39 1.23
CA GLN A 23 -26.52 7.10 2.49
C GLN A 23 -25.72 6.25 3.49
N LEU A 24 -25.84 4.93 3.39
CA LEU A 24 -25.27 3.98 4.33
C LEU A 24 -23.76 3.80 4.17
N LYS A 25 -23.27 3.76 2.93
CA LYS A 25 -21.85 3.71 2.58
C LYS A 25 -21.05 4.88 3.18
N PRO A 26 -21.37 6.16 2.89
CA PRO A 26 -20.59 7.28 3.42
C PRO A 26 -20.65 7.39 4.94
N ALA A 27 -21.78 7.03 5.58
CA ALA A 27 -21.88 7.01 7.03
C ALA A 27 -20.99 5.92 7.65
N SER A 28 -20.97 4.71 7.07
CA SER A 28 -20.11 3.61 7.51
C SER A 28 -18.63 3.93 7.33
N GLU A 29 -18.27 4.58 6.22
CA GLU A 29 -16.92 5.06 5.95
C GLU A 29 -16.45 6.12 6.94
N ALA A 30 -17.32 7.08 7.27
CA ALA A 30 -17.01 8.08 8.28
C ALA A 30 -16.70 7.41 9.63
N VAL A 31 -17.46 6.39 10.03
CA VAL A 31 -17.20 5.61 11.25
C VAL A 31 -15.85 4.89 11.17
N LEU A 32 -15.55 4.23 10.05
CA LEU A 32 -14.27 3.57 9.84
C LEU A 32 -13.09 4.55 9.96
N LEU A 33 -13.18 5.69 9.28
CA LEU A 33 -12.16 6.75 9.32
C LEU A 33 -11.96 7.31 10.72
N MET A 34 -13.04 7.45 11.51
CA MET A 34 -12.93 7.88 12.90
C MET A 34 -12.21 6.85 13.76
N ILE A 35 -12.50 5.56 13.61
CA ILE A 35 -11.86 4.46 14.36
C ILE A 35 -10.36 4.36 14.05
N TYR A 36 -9.98 4.59 12.80
CA TYR A 36 -8.60 4.56 12.32
C TYR A 36 -7.94 5.95 12.28
N SER A 37 -8.54 6.95 12.95
CA SER A 37 -8.04 8.32 12.96
C SER A 37 -6.63 8.41 13.56
N PRO A 38 -5.74 9.23 13.00
CA PRO A 38 -4.45 9.56 13.63
C PRO A 38 -4.61 10.24 15.00
N SER A 39 -5.76 10.87 15.27
CA SER A 39 -6.07 11.44 16.57
C SER A 39 -6.45 10.35 17.56
N LYS A 40 -5.58 10.11 18.56
CA LYS A 40 -5.82 9.12 19.62
C LYS A 40 -7.16 9.33 20.32
N TYR A 41 -7.53 10.59 20.56
CA TYR A 41 -8.79 10.95 21.20
C TYR A 41 -9.99 10.53 20.33
N VAL A 42 -10.06 11.00 19.08
CA VAL A 42 -11.15 10.66 18.15
C VAL A 42 -11.26 9.15 17.98
N ALA A 43 -10.14 8.47 17.75
CA ALA A 43 -10.08 7.04 17.57
C ALA A 43 -10.57 6.27 18.82
N SER A 44 -10.18 6.72 20.02
CA SER A 44 -10.64 6.11 21.27
C SER A 44 -12.14 6.28 21.51
N GLN A 45 -12.66 7.50 21.30
CA GLN A 45 -14.08 7.82 21.47
C GLN A 45 -14.94 7.05 20.46
N ALA A 46 -14.55 7.02 19.19
CA ALA A 46 -15.26 6.28 18.16
C ALA A 46 -15.31 4.78 18.45
N ARG A 47 -14.19 4.18 18.89
CA ARG A 47 -14.17 2.76 19.30
C ARG A 47 -15.03 2.49 20.52
N GLN A 48 -15.01 3.38 21.51
CA GLN A 48 -15.83 3.22 22.71
C GLN A 48 -17.32 3.26 22.37
N ILE A 49 -17.77 4.31 21.68
CA ILE A 49 -19.17 4.50 21.28
C ILE A 49 -19.63 3.30 20.42
N LEU A 50 -18.82 2.89 19.44
CA LEU A 50 -19.19 1.75 18.60
C LEU A 50 -19.28 0.45 19.41
N SER A 51 -18.36 0.23 20.37
CA SER A 51 -18.40 -0.96 21.23
C SER A 51 -19.68 -0.99 22.06
N GLU A 52 -20.07 0.12 22.69
CA GLU A 52 -21.30 0.23 23.49
C GLU A 52 -22.54 -0.07 22.66
N VAL A 53 -22.60 0.47 21.44
CA VAL A 53 -23.69 0.26 20.48
C VAL A 53 -23.78 -1.21 20.04
N LEU A 54 -22.65 -1.88 19.81
CA LEU A 54 -22.60 -3.28 19.38
C LEU A 54 -22.76 -4.30 20.52
N MET A 55 -22.49 -3.93 21.78
CA MET A 55 -22.69 -4.83 22.94
C MET A 55 -24.12 -5.36 23.05
N GLN A 56 -25.09 -4.63 22.48
CA GLN A 56 -26.49 -5.00 22.45
C GLN A 56 -26.84 -5.98 21.31
N ASN A 57 -25.86 -6.40 20.48
CA ASN A 57 -26.09 -7.02 19.16
C ASN A 57 -24.93 -7.96 18.72
N VAL A 58 -24.74 -9.09 19.39
CA VAL A 58 -23.64 -10.04 19.10
C VAL A 58 -23.88 -10.86 17.81
N GLU A 59 -25.13 -11.14 17.45
CA GLU A 59 -25.54 -11.93 16.26
C GLU A 59 -25.13 -11.28 14.93
N THR A 60 -24.95 -9.96 14.94
CA THR A 60 -24.58 -9.08 13.83
C THR A 60 -23.27 -9.49 13.14
N MET A 61 -22.34 -10.19 13.80
CA MET A 61 -21.03 -10.53 13.22
C MET A 61 -21.04 -11.75 12.31
N GLU A 62 -21.67 -12.85 12.76
CA GLU A 62 -21.81 -14.06 11.92
C GLU A 62 -22.63 -13.73 10.67
N GLU A 63 -23.65 -12.87 10.81
CA GLU A 63 -24.48 -12.41 9.69
C GLU A 63 -23.69 -11.68 8.60
N ILE A 64 -22.80 -10.75 8.97
CA ILE A 64 -21.92 -10.07 8.01
C ILE A 64 -21.08 -11.10 7.26
N PHE A 65 -20.49 -12.04 8.01
CA PHE A 65 -19.59 -13.03 7.42
C PHE A 65 -20.34 -14.02 6.50
N ASP A 66 -21.49 -14.52 6.93
CA ASP A 66 -22.33 -15.40 6.13
C ASP A 66 -22.81 -14.72 4.85
N THR A 67 -23.13 -13.41 4.91
CA THR A 67 -23.48 -12.62 3.73
C THR A 67 -22.31 -12.48 2.77
N LEU A 68 -21.09 -12.21 3.27
CA LEU A 68 -19.89 -12.16 2.43
C LEU A 68 -19.59 -13.52 1.80
N ARG A 69 -19.73 -14.61 2.57
CA ARG A 69 -19.49 -15.98 2.10
C ARG A 69 -20.49 -16.40 1.02
N THR A 70 -21.78 -16.12 1.21
CA THR A 70 -22.82 -16.41 0.20
C THR A 70 -22.63 -15.58 -1.07
N SER A 71 -22.21 -14.32 -0.93
CA SER A 71 -21.82 -13.48 -2.08
C SER A 71 -20.66 -14.11 -2.85
N THR A 72 -19.71 -14.77 -2.17
CA THR A 72 -18.60 -15.47 -2.83
C THR A 72 -18.96 -16.80 -3.52
N THR A 73 -20.11 -17.39 -3.22
CA THR A 73 -20.52 -18.67 -3.83
C THR A 73 -21.51 -18.52 -4.98
N ALA A 74 -22.18 -17.37 -5.10
CA ALA A 74 -23.29 -17.14 -6.03
C ALA A 74 -22.90 -16.54 -7.40
N ARG A 75 -21.69 -16.83 -7.90
CA ARG A 75 -21.04 -16.18 -9.08
C ARG A 75 -21.90 -16.09 -10.36
N ASP A 76 -22.96 -16.89 -10.49
CA ASP A 76 -23.80 -16.96 -11.70
C ASP A 76 -24.94 -15.93 -11.81
N LYS A 77 -25.15 -15.01 -10.86
CA LYS A 77 -26.38 -14.18 -10.85
C LYS A 77 -26.25 -12.66 -10.84
N PHE A 78 -25.09 -12.06 -10.59
CA PHE A 78 -25.02 -10.60 -10.46
C PHE A 78 -23.74 -10.01 -11.05
N ASP A 79 -23.90 -9.39 -12.23
CA ASP A 79 -22.90 -8.57 -12.95
C ASP A 79 -22.60 -7.23 -12.27
N VAL A 80 -23.22 -6.96 -11.11
CA VAL A 80 -23.09 -5.68 -10.41
C VAL A 80 -22.54 -5.93 -9.02
N VAL A 81 -21.43 -5.27 -8.72
CA VAL A 81 -20.88 -5.22 -7.36
C VAL A 81 -21.98 -4.74 -6.42
N ASP A 82 -22.39 -5.62 -5.52
CA ASP A 82 -23.40 -5.28 -4.52
C ASP A 82 -22.79 -4.28 -3.54
N LEU A 83 -23.34 -3.07 -3.50
CA LEU A 83 -22.99 -2.03 -2.54
C LEU A 83 -23.09 -2.56 -1.09
N GLN A 84 -23.95 -3.56 -0.85
CA GLN A 84 -24.03 -4.26 0.42
C GLN A 84 -22.73 -5.03 0.77
N THR A 85 -22.04 -5.60 -0.22
CA THR A 85 -20.73 -6.26 0.00
C THR A 85 -19.71 -5.25 0.49
N VAL A 86 -19.67 -4.06 -0.10
CA VAL A 86 -18.78 -2.97 0.33
C VAL A 86 -19.11 -2.55 1.77
N ILE A 87 -20.38 -2.35 2.08
CA ILE A 87 -20.83 -1.97 3.43
C ILE A 87 -20.49 -3.07 4.45
N ASN A 88 -20.65 -4.34 4.09
CA ASN A 88 -20.28 -5.48 4.93
C ASN A 88 -18.77 -5.53 5.20
N LEU A 89 -17.93 -5.24 4.20
CA LEU A 89 -16.48 -5.14 4.38
C LEU A 89 -16.10 -3.97 5.31
N ILE A 90 -16.75 -2.81 5.16
CA ILE A 90 -16.56 -1.68 6.08
C ILE A 90 -16.95 -2.07 7.50
N GLY A 91 -18.10 -2.71 7.68
CA GLY A 91 -18.56 -3.21 8.97
C GLY A 91 -17.58 -4.20 9.60
N LEU A 92 -17.03 -5.12 8.81
CA LEU A 92 -16.02 -6.07 9.25
C LEU A 92 -14.71 -5.38 9.67
N ALA A 93 -14.27 -4.37 8.91
CA ALA A 93 -13.11 -3.56 9.28
C ALA A 93 -13.35 -2.78 10.58
N CYS A 94 -14.55 -2.21 10.77
CA CYS A 94 -14.93 -1.56 12.02
C CYS A 94 -14.87 -2.54 13.21
N LEU A 95 -15.40 -3.76 13.06
CA LEU A 95 -15.35 -4.81 14.09
C LEU A 95 -13.91 -5.21 14.45
N LEU A 96 -13.05 -5.41 13.46
CA LEU A 96 -11.63 -5.71 13.67
C LEU A 96 -10.88 -4.58 14.39
N GLY A 97 -11.32 -3.34 14.19
CA GLY A 97 -10.82 -2.17 14.91
C GLY A 97 -11.15 -2.13 16.40
N LEU A 98 -12.05 -2.99 16.88
CA LEU A 98 -12.49 -3.03 18.28
C LEU A 98 -11.78 -4.16 19.06
N PRO A 99 -11.02 -3.84 20.13
CA PRO A 99 -10.28 -4.84 20.92
C PRO A 99 -11.16 -5.98 21.44
N LYS A 100 -12.41 -5.70 21.83
CA LYS A 100 -13.35 -6.70 22.37
C LYS A 100 -13.67 -7.82 21.37
N TYR A 101 -13.64 -7.52 20.07
CA TYR A 101 -14.04 -8.44 19.01
C TYR A 101 -12.85 -9.10 18.31
N GLN A 102 -11.62 -8.66 18.58
CA GLN A 102 -10.42 -9.23 17.96
C GLN A 102 -10.21 -10.71 18.31
N SER A 103 -10.49 -11.12 19.55
CA SER A 103 -10.30 -12.51 19.99
C SER A 103 -11.07 -13.53 19.14
N TYR A 104 -12.24 -13.12 18.64
CA TYR A 104 -13.09 -13.94 17.80
C TYR A 104 -12.46 -14.25 16.44
N PHE A 105 -11.65 -13.33 15.89
CA PHE A 105 -11.06 -13.51 14.56
C PHE A 105 -9.74 -14.28 14.56
N ILE A 106 -9.08 -14.49 15.71
CA ILE A 106 -7.71 -15.04 15.82
C ILE A 106 -7.52 -16.39 15.11
N ASN A 107 -8.60 -17.18 14.95
CA ASN A 107 -8.59 -18.49 14.30
C ASN A 107 -9.60 -18.64 13.14
N ARG A 108 -10.16 -17.53 12.64
CA ARG A 108 -11.18 -17.53 11.57
C ARG A 108 -10.54 -17.50 10.18
N TRP A 109 -9.82 -18.57 9.83
CA TRP A 109 -9.16 -18.74 8.54
C TRP A 109 -10.12 -18.81 7.34
N ASP A 110 -11.36 -19.21 7.59
CA ASP A 110 -12.47 -19.18 6.66
C ASP A 110 -12.77 -17.74 6.17
N VAL A 111 -12.64 -16.75 7.04
CA VAL A 111 -12.75 -15.33 6.68
C VAL A 111 -11.63 -14.95 5.72
N THR A 112 -10.40 -15.30 6.04
CA THR A 112 -9.23 -15.03 5.19
C THR A 112 -9.36 -15.69 3.81
N LYS A 113 -9.88 -16.92 3.74
CA LYS A 113 -10.14 -17.62 2.46
C LYS A 113 -11.20 -16.90 1.62
N THR A 114 -12.29 -16.46 2.25
CA THR A 114 -13.36 -15.70 1.60
C THR A 114 -12.82 -14.39 1.01
N LEU A 115 -12.05 -13.63 1.80
CA LEU A 115 -11.42 -12.39 1.35
C LEU A 115 -10.40 -12.60 0.23
N THR A 116 -9.59 -13.67 0.30
CA THR A 116 -8.62 -14.00 -0.76
C THR A 116 -9.31 -14.39 -2.08
N THR A 117 -10.47 -15.02 -1.99
CA THR A 117 -11.33 -15.32 -3.15
C THR A 117 -11.84 -14.02 -3.75
N LEU A 118 -12.40 -13.12 -2.94
CA LEU A 118 -12.83 -11.78 -3.38
C LEU A 118 -11.69 -10.94 -3.98
N ILE A 119 -10.46 -11.01 -3.43
CA ILE A 119 -9.29 -10.34 -4.01
C ILE A 119 -9.02 -10.89 -5.41
N GLY A 120 -9.09 -12.22 -5.58
CA GLY A 120 -8.94 -12.85 -6.90
C GLY A 120 -9.98 -12.36 -7.90
N TRP A 121 -11.23 -12.22 -7.47
CA TRP A 121 -12.30 -11.74 -8.34
C TRP A 121 -12.12 -10.30 -8.79
N CYS A 122 -11.58 -9.44 -7.92
CA CYS A 122 -11.27 -8.07 -8.29
C CYS A 122 -10.09 -7.95 -9.26
N SER A 123 -9.28 -9.01 -9.38
CA SER A 123 -8.15 -9.08 -10.32
C SER A 123 -8.56 -9.58 -11.70
N ASP A 124 -9.67 -10.30 -11.82
CA ASP A 124 -10.24 -10.70 -13.10
C ASP A 124 -10.94 -9.47 -13.72
N ASP A 125 -10.62 -9.13 -14.98
CA ASP A 125 -10.97 -7.87 -15.67
C ASP A 125 -12.49 -7.52 -15.77
N ASP A 126 -13.36 -8.44 -15.33
CA ASP A 126 -14.83 -8.37 -15.45
C ASP A 126 -15.55 -7.67 -14.30
N VAL A 127 -14.91 -7.42 -13.14
CA VAL A 127 -15.59 -6.81 -11.98
C VAL A 127 -15.24 -5.33 -11.85
N ARG A 128 -15.85 -4.50 -12.70
CA ARG A 128 -15.71 -3.03 -12.61
C ARG A 128 -16.93 -2.44 -11.91
N VAL A 129 -16.70 -1.80 -10.76
CA VAL A 129 -17.73 -0.97 -10.13
C VAL A 129 -17.92 0.26 -11.02
N GLU A 130 -19.00 0.30 -11.80
CA GLU A 130 -19.54 1.57 -12.22
C GLU A 130 -20.01 2.28 -10.96
N LYS A 131 -19.24 3.29 -10.52
CA LYS A 131 -19.76 4.29 -9.59
C LYS A 131 -21.03 4.80 -10.27
N PRO A 132 -22.25 4.64 -9.70
CA PRO A 132 -23.38 5.37 -10.23
C PRO A 132 -22.93 6.82 -10.20
N GLY A 133 -22.81 7.43 -11.38
CA GLY A 133 -22.38 8.81 -11.49
C GLY A 133 -23.27 9.60 -10.57
N ILE A 134 -22.73 10.01 -9.42
CA ILE A 134 -23.34 11.06 -8.64
C ILE A 134 -22.97 12.33 -9.41
N ASP A 135 -23.55 12.48 -10.60
CA ASP A 135 -23.99 13.79 -11.07
C ASP A 135 -25.12 14.19 -10.13
N LEU A 136 -24.72 14.55 -8.90
CA LEU A 136 -25.46 15.56 -8.18
C LEU A 136 -25.25 16.80 -9.01
N ASP A 137 -26.19 17.05 -9.92
CA ASP A 137 -26.46 18.34 -10.53
C ASP A 137 -26.86 19.31 -9.39
N LEU A 138 -25.89 19.62 -8.55
CA LEU A 138 -25.94 20.62 -7.50
C LEU A 138 -25.31 21.91 -8.05
N ASN A 139 -25.71 22.29 -9.26
CA ASN A 139 -25.60 23.68 -9.73
C ASN A 139 -26.62 24.61 -9.05
N SER A 140 -26.96 24.38 -7.78
CA SER A 140 -27.79 25.31 -7.02
C SER A 140 -27.51 25.30 -5.51
N ARG A 141 -26.29 25.68 -5.10
CA ARG A 141 -26.11 26.70 -4.04
C ARG A 141 -24.63 26.94 -3.77
N SER A 142 -24.22 28.14 -4.12
CA SER A 142 -23.01 28.80 -3.63
C SER A 142 -22.89 28.76 -2.10
N GLY A 143 -21.68 28.49 -1.62
CA GLY A 143 -21.24 28.94 -0.30
C GLY A 143 -20.52 27.87 0.52
N TYR A 144 -19.18 27.89 0.46
CA TYR A 144 -18.27 27.34 1.49
C TYR A 144 -18.18 25.81 1.63
N THR A 145 -17.61 25.12 0.65
CA THR A 145 -16.99 23.79 0.89
C THR A 145 -15.47 23.91 0.83
N CYS A 146 -14.86 24.22 1.98
CA CYS A 146 -13.41 24.39 2.20
C CYS A 146 -12.57 23.10 2.00
N CYS A 147 -13.16 21.97 1.61
CA CYS A 147 -12.49 20.67 1.65
C CYS A 147 -12.59 19.84 0.36
N TRP A 148 -13.04 20.41 -0.76
CA TRP A 148 -12.87 19.79 -2.08
C TRP A 148 -11.47 20.08 -2.60
N LEU A 149 -10.47 19.49 -1.95
CA LEU A 149 -9.20 19.26 -2.62
C LEU A 149 -9.36 17.97 -3.42
N ASP A 150 -9.06 18.11 -4.70
CA ASP A 150 -8.87 17.14 -5.77
C ASP A 150 -7.90 15.99 -5.37
N THR A 151 -8.16 15.32 -4.26
CA THR A 151 -7.60 14.00 -4.00
C THR A 151 -8.43 13.05 -4.83
N LYS A 152 -8.00 12.82 -6.07
CA LYS A 152 -8.37 11.65 -6.89
C LYS A 152 -8.79 10.52 -5.96
N ASP A 153 -10.05 10.11 -6.04
CA ASP A 153 -10.68 9.09 -5.19
C ASP A 153 -9.64 8.03 -4.77
N TRP A 154 -9.24 8.03 -3.49
CA TRP A 154 -8.15 7.15 -3.02
C TRP A 154 -8.50 5.68 -3.25
N GLU A 155 -9.78 5.36 -3.10
CA GLU A 155 -10.41 4.08 -3.41
C GLU A 155 -10.58 3.88 -4.93
N GLY A 156 -10.80 4.98 -5.66
CA GLY A 156 -11.02 5.00 -7.10
C GLY A 156 -12.23 4.19 -7.53
N ARG A 157 -12.11 3.56 -8.71
CA ARG A 157 -13.07 2.54 -9.20
C ARG A 157 -12.94 1.20 -8.48
N ASP A 158 -11.91 1.02 -7.66
CA ASP A 158 -11.54 -0.25 -7.04
C ASP A 158 -12.03 -0.33 -5.58
N ILE A 159 -13.19 0.27 -5.29
CA ILE A 159 -13.78 0.37 -3.93
C ILE A 159 -13.88 -1.00 -3.24
N LEU A 160 -14.37 -2.01 -3.97
CA LEU A 160 -14.51 -3.37 -3.44
C LEU A 160 -13.15 -3.94 -3.02
N LEU A 161 -12.16 -3.86 -3.91
CA LEU A 161 -10.79 -4.31 -3.65
C LEU A 161 -10.16 -3.53 -2.49
N PHE A 162 -10.38 -2.21 -2.44
CA PHE A 162 -9.85 -1.34 -1.40
C PHE A 162 -10.30 -1.79 0.00
N PHE A 163 -11.61 -1.91 0.23
CA PHE A 163 -12.12 -2.32 1.55
C PHE A 163 -11.79 -3.77 1.89
N ASN A 164 -11.74 -4.65 0.88
CA ASN A 164 -11.31 -6.02 1.08
C ASN A 164 -9.85 -6.09 1.57
N LEU A 165 -8.94 -5.35 0.91
CA LEU A 165 -7.55 -5.26 1.34
C LEU A 165 -7.40 -4.60 2.71
N TRP A 166 -8.26 -3.64 3.06
CA TRP A 166 -8.27 -3.07 4.42
C TRP A 166 -8.59 -4.14 5.46
N VAL A 167 -9.68 -4.88 5.29
CA VAL A 167 -10.07 -5.97 6.20
C VAL A 167 -8.95 -7.01 6.29
N MET A 168 -8.40 -7.43 5.14
CA MET A 168 -7.30 -8.41 5.07
C MET A 168 -6.07 -7.93 5.85
N ALA A 169 -5.72 -6.65 5.73
CA ALA A 169 -4.60 -6.06 6.47
C ALA A 169 -4.79 -6.14 7.98
N GLU A 170 -6.00 -5.87 8.46
CA GLU A 170 -6.31 -5.92 9.89
C GLU A 170 -6.29 -7.36 10.43
N LEU A 171 -6.77 -8.34 9.66
CA LEU A 171 -6.66 -9.76 10.00
C LEU A 171 -5.21 -10.25 10.05
N ILE A 172 -4.40 -9.93 9.04
CA ILE A 172 -2.99 -10.34 9.01
C ILE A 172 -2.20 -9.69 10.15
N ARG A 173 -2.49 -8.41 10.45
CA ARG A 173 -1.94 -7.73 11.63
C ARG A 173 -2.31 -8.46 12.92
N LEU A 174 -3.57 -8.84 13.07
CA LEU A 174 -4.05 -9.60 14.22
C LEU A 174 -3.33 -10.96 14.34
N PHE A 175 -3.28 -11.75 13.27
CA PHE A 175 -2.62 -13.05 13.27
C PHE A 175 -1.14 -12.96 13.60
N LYS A 176 -0.42 -11.95 13.08
CA LYS A 176 1.00 -11.79 13.40
C LYS A 176 1.22 -11.36 14.85
N ASN A 177 0.34 -10.54 15.40
CA ASN A 177 0.40 -10.15 16.82
C ASN A 177 0.15 -11.32 17.77
N HIS A 178 -0.65 -12.30 17.36
CA HIS A 178 -0.97 -13.50 18.16
C HIS A 178 -0.14 -14.74 17.81
N GLY A 179 0.83 -14.63 16.89
CA GLY A 179 1.66 -15.75 16.45
C GLY A 179 0.91 -16.82 15.64
N SER A 180 -0.33 -16.58 15.20
CA SER A 180 -1.13 -17.58 14.48
C SER A 180 -0.87 -17.63 12.97
N LEU A 181 -0.16 -16.66 12.39
CA LEU A 181 0.08 -16.56 10.94
C LEU A 181 0.78 -17.81 10.34
N GLU A 182 1.57 -18.52 11.14
CA GLU A 182 2.35 -19.70 10.70
C GLU A 182 1.61 -21.03 10.88
N LEU A 183 0.52 -21.06 11.66
CA LEU A 183 -0.24 -22.29 11.97
C LEU A 183 -1.44 -22.54 11.05
N GLY A 184 -1.68 -21.66 10.08
CA GLY A 184 -3.04 -21.37 9.61
C GLY A 184 -3.53 -21.96 8.29
N GLY A 185 -2.86 -22.93 7.65
CA GLY A 185 -3.35 -23.56 6.41
C GLY A 185 -3.78 -22.59 5.29
N PHE A 186 -3.26 -21.36 5.35
CA PHE A 186 -3.58 -20.23 4.50
C PHE A 186 -2.54 -20.18 3.38
N ASP A 187 -2.99 -20.06 2.14
CA ASP A 187 -2.10 -19.97 0.98
C ASP A 187 -1.49 -18.56 0.89
N ALA A 188 -0.52 -18.31 1.76
CA ALA A 188 0.21 -17.06 1.84
C ALA A 188 0.95 -16.76 0.54
N GLN A 189 1.40 -17.79 -0.19
CA GLN A 189 2.14 -17.62 -1.44
C GLN A 189 1.22 -17.08 -2.54
N ASN A 190 0.04 -17.66 -2.72
CA ASN A 190 -0.95 -17.16 -3.69
C ASN A 190 -1.42 -15.74 -3.34
N LEU A 191 -1.64 -15.45 -2.04
CA LEU A 191 -1.95 -14.08 -1.63
C LEU A 191 -0.82 -13.12 -2.02
N VAL A 192 0.44 -13.44 -1.69
CA VAL A 192 1.59 -12.58 -2.03
C VAL A 192 1.70 -12.34 -3.53
N LEU A 193 1.44 -13.35 -4.37
CA LEU A 193 1.44 -13.20 -5.83
C LEU A 193 0.38 -12.19 -6.28
N LYS A 194 -0.87 -12.32 -5.82
CA LYS A 194 -1.94 -11.38 -6.14
C LYS A 194 -1.66 -9.96 -5.63
N LEU A 195 -1.12 -9.83 -4.43
CA LEU A 195 -0.76 -8.52 -3.88
C LEU A 195 0.36 -7.85 -4.68
N ARG A 196 1.34 -8.63 -5.15
CA ARG A 196 2.42 -8.13 -6.00
C ARG A 196 1.88 -7.60 -7.33
N GLU A 197 0.93 -8.32 -7.93
CA GLU A 197 0.22 -7.87 -9.13
C GLU A 197 -0.54 -6.57 -8.88
N ILE A 198 -1.30 -6.48 -7.78
CA ILE A 198 -2.03 -5.26 -7.40
C ILE A 198 -1.06 -4.09 -7.24
N CYS A 199 0.04 -4.27 -6.52
CA CYS A 199 1.03 -3.22 -6.30
C CYS A 199 1.67 -2.70 -7.60
N GLY A 200 1.86 -3.58 -8.59
CA GLY A 200 2.50 -3.27 -9.87
C GLY A 200 1.56 -2.77 -10.98
N SER A 201 0.24 -2.85 -10.76
CA SER A 201 -0.78 -2.54 -11.77
C SER A 201 -1.40 -1.14 -11.58
N ASN A 202 -2.36 -0.80 -12.43
CA ASN A 202 -3.04 0.51 -12.47
C ASN A 202 -4.25 0.60 -11.53
N TYR A 203 -4.25 -0.14 -10.42
CA TYR A 203 -5.28 -0.01 -9.38
C TYR A 203 -5.18 1.33 -8.66
N SER A 204 -6.25 1.68 -7.95
CA SER A 204 -6.35 2.89 -7.15
C SER A 204 -5.22 3.00 -6.14
N PRO A 205 -4.81 4.23 -5.79
CA PRO A 205 -3.67 4.39 -4.90
C PRO A 205 -3.90 3.74 -3.52
N GLY A 206 -5.14 3.75 -3.03
CA GLY A 206 -5.54 3.10 -1.79
C GLY A 206 -5.35 1.58 -1.84
N ALA A 207 -5.87 0.92 -2.87
CA ALA A 207 -5.75 -0.53 -3.02
C ALA A 207 -4.27 -0.95 -3.06
N ARG A 208 -3.46 -0.26 -3.85
CA ARG A 208 -2.01 -0.50 -3.93
C ARG A 208 -1.30 -0.25 -2.60
N CYS A 209 -1.66 0.81 -1.87
CA CYS A 209 -1.10 1.09 -0.55
C CYS A 209 -1.41 0.00 0.49
N TYR A 210 -2.65 -0.50 0.51
CA TYR A 210 -3.01 -1.62 1.39
C TYR A 210 -2.36 -2.92 0.97
N ALA A 211 -2.23 -3.18 -0.33
CA ALA A 211 -1.52 -4.36 -0.81
C ALA A 211 -0.05 -4.35 -0.37
N ALA A 212 0.64 -3.21 -0.52
CA ALA A 212 2.02 -3.03 -0.05
C ALA A 212 2.12 -3.14 1.49
N TYR A 213 1.11 -2.65 2.22
CA TYR A 213 1.04 -2.78 3.66
C TYR A 213 0.91 -4.24 4.10
N ILE A 214 0.05 -5.03 3.47
CA ILE A 214 -0.08 -6.46 3.73
C ILE A 214 1.24 -7.18 3.41
N MET A 215 1.82 -6.91 2.23
CA MET A 215 3.10 -7.48 1.80
C MET A 215 4.25 -7.24 2.82
N SER A 216 4.20 -6.12 3.55
CA SER A 216 5.19 -5.81 4.60
C SER A 216 5.21 -6.81 5.77
N TYR A 217 4.13 -7.57 5.96
CA TYR A 217 4.08 -8.68 6.93
C TYR A 217 4.80 -9.94 6.46
N PHE A 218 5.01 -10.05 5.14
CA PHE A 218 5.68 -11.16 4.47
C PHE A 218 7.12 -10.82 4.03
N GLY A 219 7.67 -9.68 4.47
CA GLY A 219 9.05 -9.28 4.16
C GLY A 219 9.22 -8.54 2.82
N PHE A 220 8.13 -8.18 2.14
CA PHE A 220 8.18 -7.43 0.89
C PHE A 220 7.77 -5.97 1.10
N TYR A 221 8.55 -5.04 0.54
CA TYR A 221 8.37 -3.61 0.77
C TYR A 221 8.45 -2.84 -0.55
N GLY A 222 7.47 -1.98 -0.81
CA GLY A 222 7.45 -1.10 -1.99
C GLY A 222 6.44 -1.48 -3.05
N PHE A 223 6.65 -0.90 -4.24
CA PHE A 223 5.77 -1.05 -5.39
C PHE A 223 6.61 -1.55 -6.56
N PRO A 224 6.40 -2.80 -7.01
CA PRO A 224 7.13 -3.32 -8.15
C PRO A 224 6.78 -2.52 -9.42
N SER A 225 7.75 -2.36 -10.31
CA SER A 225 7.56 -1.64 -11.56
C SER A 225 8.40 -2.25 -12.68
N ARG A 226 7.86 -2.23 -13.90
CA ARG A 226 8.58 -2.72 -15.09
C ARG A 226 9.93 -2.03 -15.29
N LEU A 227 9.98 -0.72 -15.03
CA LEU A 227 11.21 0.06 -15.12
C LEU A 227 12.21 -0.35 -14.04
N GLY A 228 11.75 -0.53 -12.80
CA GLY A 228 12.57 -1.02 -11.70
C GLY A 228 13.19 -2.39 -12.01
N ASP A 229 12.43 -3.30 -12.61
CA ASP A 229 12.94 -4.63 -13.00
C ASP A 229 14.01 -4.56 -14.09
N ARG A 230 13.84 -3.67 -15.08
CA ARG A 230 14.84 -3.43 -16.12
C ARG A 230 16.14 -2.88 -15.53
N ILE A 231 16.04 -1.91 -14.62
CA ILE A 231 17.19 -1.22 -14.00
C ILE A 231 17.86 -2.07 -12.91
N ARG A 232 17.15 -3.05 -12.32
CA ARG A 232 17.71 -3.95 -11.29
C ARG A 232 19.05 -4.56 -11.69
N LYS A 233 19.20 -4.96 -12.95
CA LYS A 233 20.45 -5.56 -13.46
C LYS A 233 21.63 -4.60 -13.35
N ALA A 234 21.40 -3.28 -13.49
CA ALA A 234 22.43 -2.26 -13.35
C ALA A 234 22.91 -2.10 -11.90
N LEU A 235 22.17 -2.54 -10.89
CA LEU A 235 22.69 -2.53 -9.50
C LEU A 235 23.80 -3.57 -9.30
N TYR A 236 23.70 -4.71 -9.98
CA TYR A 236 24.67 -5.81 -9.87
C TYR A 236 25.72 -5.77 -10.98
N GLY A 237 25.40 -5.13 -12.09
CA GLY A 237 26.34 -4.80 -13.16
C GLY A 237 27.21 -3.61 -12.75
N LYS A 238 28.48 -3.64 -13.18
CA LYS A 238 29.43 -2.55 -12.98
C LYS A 238 29.45 -1.54 -14.13
N ASP A 239 28.67 -1.83 -15.17
CA ASP A 239 28.63 -1.06 -16.39
C ASP A 239 28.14 0.35 -16.10
N TYR A 240 28.93 1.36 -16.46
CA TYR A 240 28.59 2.79 -16.34
C TYR A 240 28.39 3.30 -14.89
N ALA A 241 28.79 2.53 -13.88
CA ALA A 241 28.81 3.02 -12.50
C ALA A 241 29.85 4.15 -12.35
N ASP A 242 29.43 5.27 -11.77
CA ASP A 242 30.23 6.50 -11.67
C ASP A 242 30.55 6.90 -10.22
N VAL A 243 30.00 6.17 -9.24
CA VAL A 243 30.21 6.39 -7.80
C VAL A 243 30.61 5.10 -7.09
N GLN A 244 31.57 5.20 -6.18
CA GLN A 244 31.91 4.13 -5.23
C GLN A 244 31.44 4.48 -3.81
N LEU A 245 30.70 3.56 -3.20
CA LEU A 245 30.34 3.59 -1.79
C LEU A 245 31.33 2.69 -1.03
N LYS A 246 32.19 3.29 -0.22
CA LYS A 246 33.21 2.57 0.55
C LYS A 246 32.75 2.36 1.98
N LEU A 247 32.63 1.10 2.39
CA LEU A 247 32.25 0.73 3.76
C LEU A 247 33.48 0.68 4.67
N SER A 248 33.24 0.79 5.99
CA SER A 248 34.30 0.62 6.98
C SER A 248 34.89 -0.79 7.03
N SER A 249 34.17 -1.80 6.53
CA SER A 249 34.66 -3.16 6.34
C SER A 249 35.71 -3.29 5.24
N GLY A 250 35.88 -2.25 4.41
CA GLY A 250 36.71 -2.28 3.21
C GLY A 250 35.98 -2.74 1.95
N GLU A 251 34.72 -3.21 2.09
CA GLU A 251 33.86 -3.50 0.95
C GLU A 251 33.53 -2.23 0.15
N ILE A 252 33.44 -2.39 -1.17
CA ILE A 252 33.14 -1.30 -2.11
C ILE A 252 31.91 -1.71 -2.92
N VAL A 253 30.93 -0.82 -2.97
CA VAL A 253 29.73 -0.96 -3.79
C VAL A 253 29.72 0.13 -4.85
N GLU A 254 29.66 -0.27 -6.11
CA GLU A 254 29.64 0.63 -7.26
C GLU A 254 28.19 0.96 -7.62
N VAL A 255 27.87 2.24 -7.82
CA VAL A 255 26.49 2.71 -8.05
C VAL A 255 26.42 3.85 -9.06
N HIS A 256 25.22 4.08 -9.58
CA HIS A 256 24.89 5.13 -10.54
C HIS A 256 24.36 6.37 -9.82
N SER A 257 25.11 7.46 -9.90
CA SER A 257 24.77 8.75 -9.27
C SER A 257 23.38 9.24 -9.70
N VAL A 258 23.05 9.11 -10.99
CA VAL A 258 21.79 9.59 -11.56
C VAL A 258 20.57 8.89 -10.93
N ILE A 259 20.65 7.56 -10.74
CA ILE A 259 19.56 6.78 -10.16
C ILE A 259 19.32 7.22 -8.72
N LEU A 260 20.38 7.26 -7.93
CA LEU A 260 20.29 7.59 -6.52
C LEU A 260 19.92 9.06 -6.31
N THR A 261 20.37 9.98 -7.17
CA THR A 261 20.00 11.41 -7.09
C THR A 261 18.51 11.63 -7.33
N VAL A 262 17.90 10.93 -8.30
CA VAL A 262 16.46 11.03 -8.57
C VAL A 262 15.64 10.39 -7.45
N ARG A 263 16.07 9.24 -6.95
CA ARG A 263 15.30 8.44 -5.99
C ARG A 263 15.51 8.87 -4.54
N CYS A 264 16.65 9.46 -4.26
CA CYS A 264 17.12 9.79 -2.92
C CYS A 264 18.25 10.84 -2.95
N PRO A 265 17.92 12.13 -3.19
CA PRO A 265 18.92 13.20 -3.27
C PRO A 265 19.83 13.28 -2.02
N SER A 266 19.29 12.93 -0.85
CA SER A 266 20.01 12.95 0.43
C SER A 266 21.02 11.82 0.64
N MET A 267 21.11 10.85 -0.26
CA MET A 267 22.15 9.81 -0.18
C MET A 267 23.55 10.39 -0.46
N PHE A 268 23.62 11.52 -1.17
CA PHE A 268 24.85 12.23 -1.44
C PHE A 268 24.89 13.58 -0.72
N PRO A 269 26.06 14.02 -0.23
CA PRO A 269 26.20 15.34 0.37
C PRO A 269 25.92 16.44 -0.67
N SER A 270 25.06 17.39 -0.31
CA SER A 270 24.50 18.44 -1.19
C SER A 270 25.51 19.45 -1.74
N ASN A 271 26.76 19.41 -1.31
CA ASN A 271 27.75 20.47 -1.56
C ASN A 271 28.68 20.21 -2.76
N GLU A 272 28.50 19.11 -3.49
CA GLU A 272 29.30 18.82 -4.67
C GLU A 272 28.40 18.81 -5.90
N LYS A 273 28.48 19.88 -6.70
CA LYS A 273 27.83 19.95 -8.01
C LYS A 273 28.32 18.77 -8.85
N ILE A 274 27.39 17.95 -9.33
CA ILE A 274 27.68 16.90 -10.31
C ILE A 274 28.06 17.61 -11.61
N CYS A 275 29.36 17.76 -11.88
CA CYS A 275 29.84 18.24 -13.16
C CYS A 275 29.65 17.12 -14.20
N TYR A 276 28.53 17.14 -14.91
CA TYR A 276 28.44 16.50 -16.21
C TYR A 276 29.35 17.29 -17.15
N GLY A 277 30.59 16.80 -17.32
CA GLY A 277 31.58 17.46 -18.16
C GLY A 277 31.02 17.69 -19.56
N SER A 278 30.93 18.96 -19.95
CA SER A 278 30.78 19.38 -21.34
C SER A 278 32.04 18.94 -22.09
N ALA A 279 31.98 17.80 -22.78
CA ALA A 279 33.05 17.34 -23.65
C ALA A 279 33.01 18.12 -24.97
N GLY A 280 33.51 19.36 -24.92
CA GLY A 280 33.98 20.10 -26.09
C GLY A 280 35.48 20.23 -25.97
N GLY A 281 36.22 19.23 -26.43
CA GLY A 281 37.69 19.22 -26.37
C GLY A 281 38.23 17.83 -26.66
N GLN A 282 38.87 17.69 -27.81
CA GLN A 282 39.51 16.49 -28.31
C GLN A 282 40.57 15.97 -27.33
N ASP A 283 40.48 14.69 -26.96
CA ASP A 283 41.62 13.78 -26.95
C ASP A 283 41.14 12.35 -26.63
N THR A 284 41.08 11.55 -27.67
CA THR A 284 40.98 10.09 -27.65
C THR A 284 42.33 9.51 -27.26
N ASP A 285 42.51 9.09 -25.99
CA ASP A 285 43.30 7.90 -25.57
C ASP A 285 43.60 7.86 -24.06
N GLN A 286 42.55 7.98 -23.23
CA GLN A 286 42.64 7.60 -21.81
C GLN A 286 41.24 7.33 -21.21
N LEU A 287 40.50 6.39 -21.80
CA LEU A 287 39.30 5.78 -21.20
C LEU A 287 39.69 4.85 -20.05
N CYS A 288 40.50 5.36 -19.12
CA CYS A 288 40.76 4.69 -17.85
C CYS A 288 39.55 4.98 -16.96
N THR A 289 38.80 3.92 -16.68
CA THR A 289 37.66 3.77 -15.78
C THR A 289 37.92 4.32 -14.36
N LYS A 290 38.12 5.64 -14.21
CA LYS A 290 38.18 6.30 -12.92
C LYS A 290 36.78 6.68 -12.51
N PHE A 291 36.29 6.07 -11.42
CA PHE A 291 35.10 6.51 -10.72
C PHE A 291 35.22 8.01 -10.45
N LYS A 292 34.16 8.76 -10.77
CA LYS A 292 34.18 10.21 -10.64
C LYS A 292 34.00 10.65 -9.19
N ARG A 293 33.52 9.76 -8.31
CA ARG A 293 33.25 10.06 -6.90
C ARG A 293 33.40 8.84 -5.98
N GLU A 294 34.09 9.00 -4.87
CA GLU A 294 34.10 8.05 -3.74
C GLU A 294 33.31 8.68 -2.58
N VAL A 295 32.38 7.92 -1.99
CA VAL A 295 31.60 8.32 -0.82
C VAL A 295 31.81 7.29 0.28
N ARG A 296 32.30 7.74 1.44
CA ARG A 296 32.48 6.87 2.60
C ARG A 296 31.15 6.71 3.33
N VAL A 297 30.72 5.47 3.48
CA VAL A 297 29.50 5.13 4.21
C VAL A 297 29.81 5.10 5.71
N SER A 298 28.83 5.48 6.52
CA SER A 298 28.92 5.41 7.99
C SER A 298 29.28 3.99 8.44
N SER A 299 30.17 3.88 9.44
CA SER A 299 30.63 2.61 10.00
C SER A 299 29.53 1.77 10.66
N ARG A 300 28.35 2.35 10.86
CA ARG A 300 27.16 1.68 11.40
C ARG A 300 26.36 0.92 10.34
N VAL A 301 26.69 1.06 9.07
CA VAL A 301 25.98 0.43 7.95
C VAL A 301 26.80 -0.76 7.45
N ASN A 302 26.22 -1.96 7.53
CA ASN A 302 26.82 -3.15 6.91
C ASN A 302 26.42 -3.27 5.43
N CYS A 303 27.18 -4.08 4.70
CA CYS A 303 27.01 -4.28 3.25
C CYS A 303 25.62 -4.81 2.90
N GLN A 304 25.13 -5.81 3.63
CA GLN A 304 23.82 -6.42 3.35
C GLN A 304 22.67 -5.42 3.48
N THR A 305 22.67 -4.57 4.52
CA THR A 305 21.64 -3.54 4.71
C THR A 305 21.75 -2.46 3.66
N LEU A 306 22.97 -2.05 3.28
CA LEU A 306 23.20 -1.11 2.19
C LEU A 306 22.65 -1.64 0.86
N MET A 307 22.96 -2.89 0.52
CA MET A 307 22.48 -3.54 -0.70
C MET A 307 20.95 -3.57 -0.76
N LYS A 308 20.27 -3.84 0.36
CA LYS A 308 18.80 -3.78 0.43
C LYS A 308 18.24 -2.37 0.25
N LEU A 309 18.91 -1.35 0.79
CA LEU A 309 18.53 0.04 0.56
C LEU A 309 18.69 0.44 -0.91
N LEU A 310 19.79 0.02 -1.54
CA LEU A 310 20.07 0.27 -2.96
C LEU A 310 19.09 -0.49 -3.86
N GLU A 311 18.77 -1.74 -3.54
CA GLU A 311 17.76 -2.54 -4.25
C GLU A 311 16.42 -1.79 -4.28
N PHE A 312 15.99 -1.25 -3.14
CA PHE A 312 14.80 -0.40 -3.09
C PHE A 312 14.96 0.91 -3.88
N GLY A 313 16.13 1.56 -3.80
CA GLY A 313 16.42 2.77 -4.56
C GLY A 313 16.28 2.55 -6.07
N TYR A 314 16.85 1.46 -6.59
CA TYR A 314 16.86 1.13 -8.01
C TYR A 314 15.50 0.66 -8.51
N THR A 315 14.80 -0.16 -7.73
CA THR A 315 13.62 -0.87 -8.25
C THR A 315 12.29 -0.32 -7.72
N GLY A 316 12.32 0.41 -6.60
CA GLY A 316 11.14 0.80 -5.84
C GLY A 316 10.54 -0.33 -4.99
N PHE A 317 11.20 -1.48 -4.94
CA PHE A 317 10.72 -2.70 -4.27
C PHE A 317 11.89 -3.48 -3.65
N VAL A 318 11.68 -4.16 -2.52
CA VAL A 318 12.73 -4.97 -1.89
C VAL A 318 12.13 -6.07 -1.03
N GLU A 319 12.77 -7.24 -1.04
CA GLU A 319 12.52 -8.34 -0.11
C GLU A 319 13.57 -8.31 1.01
N VAL A 320 13.13 -8.35 2.26
CA VAL A 320 13.99 -8.13 3.44
C VAL A 320 13.69 -9.17 4.49
N ASP A 321 14.75 -9.87 4.91
CA ASP A 321 14.71 -10.81 6.02
C ASP A 321 14.43 -10.10 7.35
N GLY A 322 13.76 -10.78 8.26
CA GLY A 322 13.23 -10.20 9.50
C GLY A 322 14.30 -9.57 10.41
N ASP A 323 15.51 -10.11 10.41
CA ASP A 323 16.66 -9.64 11.17
C ASP A 323 17.22 -8.29 10.66
N LEU A 324 17.11 -8.03 9.35
CA LEU A 324 17.58 -6.80 8.73
C LEU A 324 16.60 -5.62 8.86
N VAL A 325 15.31 -5.89 9.07
CA VAL A 325 14.24 -4.86 9.08
C VAL A 325 14.56 -3.68 9.99
N LYS A 326 15.07 -3.94 11.20
CA LYS A 326 15.39 -2.89 12.17
C LYS A 326 16.51 -1.97 11.68
N GLN A 327 17.58 -2.57 11.14
CA GLN A 327 18.73 -1.82 10.63
C GLN A 327 18.36 -1.04 9.36
N LEU A 328 17.65 -1.70 8.43
CA LEU A 328 17.19 -1.08 7.19
C LEU A 328 16.28 0.12 7.46
N LYS A 329 15.39 0.03 8.45
CA LYS A 329 14.50 1.13 8.82
C LYS A 329 15.26 2.36 9.31
N ILE A 330 16.33 2.17 10.07
CA ILE A 330 17.17 3.26 10.58
C ILE A 330 17.87 3.98 9.42
N ILE A 331 18.50 3.23 8.52
CA ILE A 331 19.21 3.84 7.39
C ILE A 331 18.25 4.45 6.36
N ALA A 332 17.09 3.82 6.11
CA ALA A 332 16.05 4.38 5.25
C ALA A 332 15.56 5.73 5.77
N LYS A 333 15.43 5.88 7.11
CA LYS A 333 15.10 7.17 7.72
C LYS A 333 16.23 8.19 7.55
N GLY A 334 17.48 7.80 7.76
CA GLY A 334 18.65 8.67 7.58
C GLY A 334 18.85 9.15 6.14
N CYS A 335 18.51 8.30 5.17
CA CYS A 335 18.55 8.63 3.75
C CYS A 335 17.23 9.25 3.25
N ASN A 336 16.26 9.59 4.11
CA ASN A 336 14.94 10.14 3.71
C ASN A 336 14.10 9.27 2.76
N PHE A 337 14.28 7.95 2.74
CA PHE A 337 13.31 7.02 2.16
C PHE A 337 12.09 6.87 3.10
N HIS A 338 11.28 7.92 3.20
CA HIS A 338 10.14 7.96 4.12
C HIS A 338 9.11 6.86 3.86
N SER A 339 8.83 6.54 2.58
CA SER A 339 7.91 5.46 2.20
C SER A 339 8.41 4.10 2.70
N LEU A 340 9.67 3.76 2.44
CA LEU A 340 10.28 2.52 2.92
C LEU A 340 10.30 2.45 4.45
N SER A 341 10.74 3.52 5.12
CA SER A 341 10.77 3.58 6.59
C SER A 341 9.38 3.42 7.22
N HIS A 342 8.33 3.91 6.54
CA HIS A 342 6.94 3.75 6.94
C HIS A 342 6.48 2.28 6.83
N MET A 343 6.75 1.62 5.70
CA MET A 343 6.38 0.22 5.48
C MET A 343 7.17 -0.74 6.38
N LEU A 344 8.48 -0.53 6.56
CA LEU A 344 9.31 -1.29 7.53
C LEU A 344 8.83 -1.09 8.97
N GLY A 345 8.20 0.05 9.25
CA GLY A 345 7.55 0.33 10.52
C GLY A 345 6.17 -0.29 10.68
N LYS A 346 5.64 -0.99 9.66
CA LYS A 346 4.27 -1.53 9.61
C LYS A 346 3.23 -0.50 10.05
N LYS A 347 3.44 0.75 9.64
CA LYS A 347 2.49 1.83 9.88
C LYS A 347 1.34 1.72 8.89
N HIS A 348 0.12 1.86 9.42
CA HIS A 348 -1.10 1.83 8.62
C HIS A 348 -1.06 2.88 7.49
N PRO A 349 -1.54 2.57 6.28
CA PRO A 349 -1.63 3.52 5.17
C PRO A 349 -2.33 4.83 5.59
N LYS A 350 -1.84 5.96 5.09
CA LYS A 350 -2.44 7.27 5.32
C LYS A 350 -3.34 7.62 4.15
N TRP A 351 -4.58 7.99 4.44
CA TRP A 351 -5.52 8.41 3.40
C TRP A 351 -4.95 9.55 2.56
N GLY A 352 -5.08 9.41 1.23
CA GLY A 352 -4.55 10.38 0.27
C GLY A 352 -3.02 10.36 0.09
N SER A 353 -2.30 9.40 0.66
CA SER A 353 -0.86 9.30 0.42
C SER A 353 -0.56 8.95 -1.03
N THR A 354 0.38 9.68 -1.64
CA THR A 354 0.85 9.39 -3.00
C THR A 354 1.71 8.14 -3.04
N ILE A 355 1.56 7.35 -4.09
CA ILE A 355 2.45 6.21 -4.35
C ILE A 355 3.78 6.73 -4.90
N PRO A 356 4.94 6.33 -4.33
CA PRO A 356 6.24 6.64 -4.92
C PRO A 356 6.32 6.05 -6.33
N SER A 357 6.44 6.90 -7.35
CA SER A 357 6.68 6.47 -8.73
C SER A 357 8.17 6.17 -8.94
N CYS A 358 8.48 5.13 -9.71
CA CYS A 358 9.82 4.95 -10.29
C CYS A 358 9.86 5.69 -11.62
N ASP A 359 10.08 6.99 -11.58
CA ASP A 359 10.15 7.87 -12.75
C ASP A 359 11.51 8.58 -12.79
N PHE A 360 12.22 8.40 -13.91
CA PHE A 360 13.52 9.00 -14.18
C PHE A 360 13.48 9.98 -15.36
N THR A 361 12.28 10.32 -15.85
CA THR A 361 12.08 11.21 -17.02
C THR A 361 12.76 12.56 -16.81
N LEU A 362 12.70 13.13 -15.61
CA LEU A 362 13.37 14.40 -15.28
C LEU A 362 14.90 14.33 -15.42
N ALA A 363 15.51 13.17 -15.18
CA ALA A 363 16.95 12.98 -15.37
C ALA A 363 17.34 12.75 -16.84
N LEU A 364 16.41 12.25 -17.66
CA LEU A 364 16.61 12.04 -19.09
C LEU A 364 16.24 13.24 -19.96
N GLY A 365 15.37 14.13 -19.48
CA GLY A 365 14.90 15.32 -20.20
C GLY A 365 16.03 16.13 -20.85
N PRO A 366 17.16 16.40 -20.17
CA PRO A 366 18.31 17.09 -20.77
C PRO A 366 18.94 16.37 -21.98
N ALA A 367 18.77 15.05 -22.08
CA ALA A 367 19.28 14.22 -23.18
C ALA A 367 18.22 13.97 -24.28
N GLY A 368 17.01 14.51 -24.15
CA GLY A 368 15.94 14.34 -25.14
C GLY A 368 15.34 12.92 -25.19
N HIS A 369 15.59 12.09 -24.18
CA HIS A 369 15.10 10.72 -24.12
C HIS A 369 13.90 10.59 -23.17
N ASN A 370 12.90 9.81 -23.57
CA ASN A 370 11.77 9.42 -22.73
C ASN A 370 11.83 7.90 -22.48
N PHE A 371 11.47 7.45 -21.27
CA PHE A 371 11.21 6.03 -21.04
C PHE A 371 9.85 5.70 -21.67
N SER A 372 9.87 5.04 -22.83
CA SER A 372 8.70 4.43 -23.47
C SER A 372 8.32 3.10 -22.82
#